data_AF-A0A532E249-F1
#
_entry.id   AF-A0A532E249-F1
#
_cell.length_a   1.000
_cell.length_b   1.000
_cell.length_c   1.000
_cell.angle_alpha   90.00
_cell.angle_beta   90.00
_cell.angle_gamma   90.00
#
_symmetry.space_group_name_H-M   'P 1'
#
loop_
_entity.id
_entity.type
_entity.pdbx_description
1 polymer ?
#
loop_
_entity_poly.entity_id
_entity_poly.type
_entity_poly.pdbx_seq_one_letter_code
_entity_poly.pdbx_strand_id
1 'polypeptide(L)'
;MESEETLPVVELRVTQHYSQANPWVIQAISGFLSAYFMEYPGFRVLRHADEASSGMHVWTCEIPASLKVPRLLKRLQADIPPSKVVAPDESTSSPTRYIIDTAT
;
A
#
# COMPACT_ATOMS: atom_id res chain seq x y z
N MET A 1 -22.91 -23.33 4.84
CA MET A 1 -22.02 -22.32 5.43
C MET A 1 -20.86 -22.19 4.46
N GLU A 2 -20.94 -21.24 3.53
CA GLU A 2 -19.76 -20.83 2.76
C GLU A 2 -18.73 -20.36 3.77
N SER A 3 -17.56 -21.00 3.77
CA SER A 3 -16.43 -20.47 4.50
C SER A 3 -16.11 -19.16 3.81
N GLU A 4 -16.37 -18.03 4.47
CA GLU A 4 -15.85 -16.74 4.04
C GLU A 4 -14.33 -16.88 3.99
N GLU A 5 -13.79 -17.21 2.82
CA GLU A 5 -12.36 -17.14 2.54
C GLU A 5 -11.95 -15.69 2.79
N THR A 6 -11.43 -15.44 4.00
CA THR A 6 -10.98 -14.13 4.40
C THR A 6 -9.77 -13.81 3.53
N LEU A 7 -9.96 -12.89 2.60
CA LEU A 7 -8.91 -12.50 1.68
C LEU A 7 -7.74 -11.88 2.47
N PRO A 8 -6.48 -12.13 2.05
CA PRO A 8 -5.32 -11.51 2.67
C PRO A 8 -5.42 -9.98 2.72
N VAL A 9 -5.04 -9.41 3.86
CA VAL A 9 -4.97 -7.96 4.05
C VAL A 9 -3.51 -7.51 4.15
N VAL A 10 -3.18 -6.42 3.45
CA VAL A 10 -1.86 -5.80 3.47
C VAL A 10 -1.97 -4.31 3.75
N GLU A 11 -0.92 -3.72 4.31
CA GLU A 11 -0.79 -2.28 4.51
C GLU A 11 0.27 -1.70 3.58
N LEU A 12 -0.10 -0.65 2.86
CA LEU A 12 0.81 0.24 2.17
C LEU A 12 0.99 1.47 3.05
N ARG A 13 2.23 1.75 3.46
CA ARG A 13 2.57 2.86 4.36
C ARG A 13 3.48 3.83 3.64
N VAL A 14 3.25 5.12 3.83
CA VAL A 14 4.13 6.19 3.33
C VAL A 14 4.70 6.94 4.52
N THR A 15 6.02 7.09 4.56
CA THR A 15 6.70 7.85 5.61
C THR A 15 6.33 9.33 5.55
N GLN A 16 6.31 9.98 6.71
CA GLN A 16 6.01 11.41 6.82
C GLN A 16 7.02 12.26 6.02
N HIS A 17 8.30 11.91 6.05
CA HIS A 17 9.33 12.65 5.30
C HIS A 17 9.09 12.60 3.79
N TYR A 18 8.75 11.42 3.25
CA TYR A 18 8.49 11.26 1.84
C TYR A 18 7.23 12.02 1.38
N SER A 19 6.15 12.00 2.17
CA SER A 19 4.92 12.75 1.86
C SER A 19 5.10 14.26 1.99
N GLN A 20 5.89 14.74 2.96
CA GLN A 20 6.20 16.17 3.10
C GLN A 20 7.07 16.69 1.95
N ALA A 21 8.07 15.91 1.52
CA ALA A 21 8.89 16.26 0.37
C ALA A 21 8.10 16.22 -0.96
N ASN A 22 7.06 15.39 -1.03
CA ASN A 22 6.25 15.19 -2.23
C ASN A 22 4.74 15.23 -1.92
N PRO A 23 4.15 16.39 -1.61
CA PRO A 23 2.77 16.48 -1.10
C PRO A 23 1.70 15.84 -2.00
N TRP A 24 1.92 15.82 -3.31
CA TRP A 24 1.00 15.25 -4.29
C TRP A 24 0.97 13.72 -4.28
N VAL A 25 1.94 13.06 -3.63
CA VAL A 25 2.10 11.60 -3.69
C VAL A 25 0.94 10.84 -3.07
N ILE A 26 0.29 11.40 -2.04
CA ILE A 26 -0.86 10.78 -1.36
C ILE A 26 -2.05 10.67 -2.31
N GLN A 27 -2.29 11.72 -3.10
CA GLN A 27 -3.34 11.74 -4.10
C GLN A 27 -3.00 10.79 -5.26
N ALA A 28 -1.74 10.75 -5.71
CA ALA A 28 -1.30 9.84 -6.77
C ALA A 28 -1.45 8.37 -6.36
N ILE A 29 -1.03 8.00 -5.14
CA ILE A 29 -1.20 6.64 -4.61
C ILE A 29 -2.69 6.29 -4.53
N SER A 30 -3.52 7.18 -3.97
CA SER A 30 -4.97 6.93 -3.87
C SER A 30 -5.63 6.74 -5.25
N GLY A 31 -5.24 7.56 -6.23
CA GLY A 31 -5.71 7.45 -7.62
C GLY A 31 -5.26 6.14 -8.26
N PHE A 32 -3.98 5.78 -8.10
CA PHE A 32 -3.43 4.53 -8.61
C PHE A 32 -4.16 3.31 -8.05
N LEU A 33 -4.37 3.24 -6.72
CA LEU A 33 -5.06 2.10 -6.09
C LEU A 33 -6.52 1.99 -6.55
N SER A 34 -7.18 3.13 -6.77
CA SER A 34 -8.56 3.15 -7.32
C SER A 34 -8.60 2.66 -8.77
N ALA A 35 -7.63 3.06 -9.60
CA ALA A 35 -7.50 2.54 -10.97
C ALA A 35 -7.16 1.04 -10.96
N TYR A 36 -6.31 0.60 -10.04
CA TYR A 36 -5.92 -0.80 -9.93
C TYR A 36 -7.10 -1.71 -9.57
N PHE A 37 -8.03 -1.25 -8.71
CA PHE A 37 -9.31 -1.95 -8.46
C PHE A 37 -10.09 -2.22 -9.76
N MET A 38 -10.13 -1.25 -10.68
CA MET A 38 -10.84 -1.40 -11.96
C MET A 38 -10.18 -2.45 -12.88
N GLU A 39 -8.85 -2.59 -12.80
CA GLU A 39 -8.11 -3.61 -13.54
C GLU A 39 -8.19 -5.01 -12.89
N TYR A 40 -8.27 -5.05 -11.55
CA TYR A 40 -8.23 -6.28 -10.75
C TYR A 40 -9.36 -6.27 -9.71
N PRO A 41 -10.57 -6.77 -10.03
CA PRO A 41 -11.75 -6.64 -9.16
C PRO A 41 -11.66 -7.37 -7.80
N GLY A 42 -10.65 -8.23 -7.61
CA GLY A 42 -10.34 -8.85 -6.32
C GLY A 42 -9.45 -8.02 -5.39
N PHE A 43 -8.84 -6.95 -5.89
CA PHE A 43 -8.13 -5.97 -5.07
C PHE A 43 -9.13 -4.96 -4.52
N ARG A 44 -9.05 -4.55 -3.25
CA ARG A 44 -9.89 -3.50 -2.66
C ARG A 44 -9.12 -2.65 -1.67
N VAL A 45 -9.37 -1.34 -1.65
CA VAL A 45 -8.93 -0.48 -0.55
C VAL A 45 -10.00 -0.51 0.53
N LEU A 46 -9.67 -1.04 1.70
CA LEU A 46 -10.58 -1.09 2.85
C LEU A 46 -10.60 0.24 3.60
N ARG A 47 -9.43 0.86 3.77
CA ARG A 47 -9.27 2.09 4.53
C ARG A 47 -8.04 2.87 4.08
N HIS A 48 -8.13 4.20 4.12
CA HIS A 48 -6.99 5.12 4.14
C HIS A 48 -7.04 5.93 5.44
N ALA A 49 -5.91 6.05 6.15
CA ALA A 49 -5.81 6.80 7.39
C ALA A 49 -4.43 7.41 7.61
N ASP A 50 -4.40 8.56 8.27
CA ASP A 50 -3.20 9.16 8.82
C ASP A 50 -2.92 8.57 10.22
N GLU A 51 -1.79 7.88 10.37
CA GLU A 51 -1.36 7.32 11.65
C GLU A 51 -0.78 8.42 12.55
N ALA A 52 -1.58 8.90 13.50
CA ALA A 52 -1.25 10.06 14.34
C ALA A 52 0.08 9.93 15.10
N SER A 53 0.51 8.72 15.47
CA SER A 53 1.74 8.49 16.21
C SER A 53 3.02 8.63 15.36
N SER A 54 2.95 8.33 14.07
CA SER A 54 4.11 8.30 13.17
C SER A 54 4.03 9.32 12.03
N GLY A 55 2.86 9.93 11.84
CA GLY A 55 2.57 10.80 10.69
C GLY A 55 2.53 10.05 9.36
N MET A 56 2.48 8.71 9.36
CA MET A 56 2.42 7.91 8.15
C MET A 56 1.03 7.91 7.54
N HIS A 57 0.95 7.93 6.22
CA HIS A 57 -0.30 7.59 5.51
C HIS A 57 -0.37 6.09 5.30
N VAL A 58 -1.50 5.49 5.66
CA VAL A 58 -1.69 4.03 5.64
C VAL A 58 -2.91 3.68 4.81
N TRP A 59 -2.71 2.91 3.75
CA TRP A 59 -3.78 2.24 3.02
C TRP A 59 -3.83 0.77 3.42
N THR A 60 -4.95 0.35 3.96
CA THR A 60 -5.25 -1.06 4.21
C THR A 60 -5.96 -1.62 2.98
N CYS A 61 -5.39 -2.64 2.37
CA CYS A 61 -5.90 -3.24 1.14
C CYS A 61 -6.19 -4.72 1.35
N GLU A 62 -7.35 -5.15 0.89
CA GLU A 62 -7.69 -6.56 0.69
C GLU A 62 -7.23 -6.97 -0.70
N ILE A 63 -6.53 -8.10 -0.80
CA ILE A 63 -5.94 -8.57 -2.06
C ILE A 63 -6.29 -10.02 -2.32
N PRO A 64 -6.45 -10.45 -3.59
CA PRO A 64 -6.63 -11.86 -3.88
C PRO A 64 -5.31 -12.60 -3.64
N ALA A 65 -5.39 -13.87 -3.21
CA ALA A 65 -4.20 -14.68 -2.88
C ALA A 65 -3.20 -14.82 -4.04
N SER A 66 -3.67 -14.67 -5.29
CA SER A 66 -2.84 -14.70 -6.50
C SER A 66 -2.07 -13.40 -6.77
N LEU A 67 -2.39 -12.30 -6.08
CA LEU A 67 -1.77 -10.99 -6.33
C LEU A 67 -0.35 -10.93 -5.76
N LYS A 68 0.58 -10.48 -6.58
CA LYS A 68 1.97 -10.24 -6.17
C LYS A 68 2.14 -8.77 -5.80
N VAL A 69 2.07 -8.46 -4.50
CA VAL A 69 2.20 -7.08 -4.00
C VAL A 69 3.49 -6.37 -4.46
N PRO A 70 4.67 -7.03 -4.55
CA PRO A 70 5.86 -6.40 -5.11
C PRO A 70 5.69 -5.91 -6.56
N ARG A 71 4.86 -6.57 -7.37
CA ARG A 71 4.56 -6.12 -8.74
C ARG A 71 3.65 -4.90 -8.75
N LEU A 72 2.65 -4.85 -7.86
CA LEU A 72 1.81 -3.66 -7.64
C LEU A 72 2.67 -2.47 -7.25
N LEU A 73 3.55 -2.65 -6.27
CA LEU A 73 4.46 -1.62 -5.79
C LEU A 73 5.40 -1.12 -6.88
N LYS A 74 5.99 -2.01 -7.68
CA LYS A 74 6.84 -1.62 -8.81
C LYS A 74 6.10 -0.79 -9.85
N ARG A 75 4.81 -1.08 -10.11
CA ARG A 75 3.97 -0.25 -10.99
C ARG A 75 3.73 1.12 -10.36
N LEU A 76 3.34 1.15 -9.08
CA LEU A 76 3.11 2.40 -8.36
C LEU A 76 4.35 3.30 -8.39
N GLN A 77 5.55 2.73 -8.17
CA GLN A 77 6.82 3.45 -8.21
C GLN A 77 7.15 4.11 -9.56
N ALA A 78 6.52 3.69 -10.65
CA ALA A 78 6.69 4.35 -11.94
C ALA A 78 5.87 5.65 -12.05
N ASP A 79 4.83 5.80 -11.24
CA ASP A 79 3.88 6.92 -11.26
C ASP A 79 4.13 7.96 -10.14
N ILE A 80 5.09 7.68 -9.24
CA ILE A 80 5.43 8.54 -8.10
C ILE A 80 6.94 8.88 -8.10
N PRO A 81 7.40 9.85 -7.28
CA PRO A 81 8.81 10.18 -7.17
C PRO A 81 9.69 8.97 -6.79
N PRO A 82 11.01 9.06 -7.02
CA PRO A 82 11.95 8.01 -6.62
C PRO A 82 11.76 7.62 -5.15
N SER A 83 11.46 6.35 -4.94
CA SER A 83 11.16 5.80 -3.63
C SER A 83 11.83 4.46 -3.43
N LYS A 84 12.09 4.12 -2.18
CA LYS A 84 12.48 2.79 -1.74
C LYS A 84 11.29 2.12 -1.07
N VAL A 85 11.08 0.84 -1.37
CA VAL A 85 10.12 0.00 -0.64
C VAL A 85 10.91 -0.85 0.35
N VAL A 86 10.56 -0.74 1.63
CA VAL A 86 10.98 -1.69 2.66
C VAL A 86 9.90 -2.77 2.74
N ALA A 87 10.29 -3.98 2.36
CA ALA A 87 9.44 -5.16 2.44
C ALA A 87 9.22 -5.56 3.92
N PRO A 88 8.10 -6.23 4.22
CA PRO A 88 7.84 -6.79 5.54
C PRO A 88 8.99 -7.70 6.00
N ASP A 89 9.40 -7.58 7.25
CA ASP A 89 10.20 -8.61 7.90
C ASP A 89 9.30 -9.81 8.19
N GLU A 90 9.72 -11.03 7.82
CA GLU A 90 8.91 -12.26 7.98
C GLU A 90 8.50 -12.53 9.44
N SER A 91 9.11 -11.83 10.39
CA SER A 91 9.03 -12.12 11.82
C SER A 91 7.91 -11.41 12.58
N THR A 92 7.21 -10.42 12.01
CA THR A 92 6.30 -9.57 12.81
C THR A 92 5.04 -9.07 12.11
N SER A 93 3.90 -9.57 12.61
CA SER A 93 2.52 -9.07 12.45
C SER A 93 1.84 -9.18 11.09
N SER A 94 0.76 -9.96 11.07
CA SER A 94 -0.37 -9.75 10.15
C SER A 94 -1.14 -8.49 10.57
N PRO A 95 -1.55 -7.60 9.65
CA PRO A 95 -1.36 -7.67 8.19
C PRO A 95 0.06 -7.30 7.73
N THR A 96 0.48 -7.86 6.60
CA THR A 96 1.78 -7.61 5.98
C THR A 96 1.96 -6.13 5.62
N ARG A 97 3.07 -5.50 6.05
CA ARG A 97 3.30 -4.06 5.90
C ARG A 97 4.41 -3.76 4.90
N TYR A 98 4.13 -2.86 3.96
CA TYR A 98 5.08 -2.35 2.99
C TYR A 98 5.28 -0.86 3.22
N ILE A 99 6.51 -0.43 3.46
CA ILE A 99 6.83 0.98 3.74
C ILE A 99 7.48 1.60 2.51
N ILE A 100 6.87 2.67 1.99
CA ILE A 100 7.36 3.50 0.91
C ILE A 100 8.04 4.72 1.54
N ASP A 101 9.33 4.88 1.25
CA ASP A 101 10.16 5.95 1.78
C ASP A 101 10.97 6.60 0.65
N THR A 102 11.60 7.74 0.95
CA THR A 102 12.49 8.42 0.00
C THR A 102 13.62 7.50 -0.43
N ALA A 103 13.89 7.42 -1.75
CA ALA A 103 15.10 6.78 -2.25
C ALA A 103 16.30 7.63 -1.80
N THR A 104 17.10 7.09 -0.87
CA THR A 104 18.32 7.74 -0.36
C THR A 104 19.43 7.72 -1.39
#